data_AF-A0A928ZRC3-F1
#
_entry.id   AF-A0A928ZRC3-F1
#
_cell.length_a   1.000
_cell.length_b   1.000
_cell.length_c   1.000
_cell.angle_alpha   90.00
_cell.angle_beta   90.00
_cell.angle_gamma   90.00
#
_symmetry.space_group_name_H-M   'P 1'
#
loop_
_entity.id
_entity.type
_entity.pdbx_description
1 polymer ?
#
loop_
_entity_poly.entity_id
_entity_poly.type
_entity_poly.pdbx_seq_one_letter_code
_entity_poly.pdbx_strand_id
1 'polypeptide(L)'
;MELDDALKQRLEEKGMSQYQLAKEVAKLDGTGRPPSSYTGRFSKVFDDPKGRTYKNIEEIIQALGGRLLIEWTDTKTQELK
;
A
#
# COMPACT_ATOMS: atom_id res chain seq x y z
N MET A 1 8.42 -2.64 -14.49
CA MET A 1 8.62 -2.61 -13.04
C MET A 1 7.48 -3.39 -12.44
N GLU A 2 7.76 -4.40 -11.62
CA GLU A 2 6.72 -5.15 -10.92
C GLU A 2 6.18 -4.32 -9.74
N LEU A 3 5.04 -4.72 -9.19
CA LEU A 3 4.37 -3.97 -8.11
C LEU A 3 5.22 -3.94 -6.83
N ASP A 4 5.92 -5.01 -6.48
CA ASP A 4 6.76 -5.05 -5.28
C ASP A 4 7.97 -4.11 -5.41
N ASP A 5 8.61 -4.07 -6.59
CA ASP A 5 9.69 -3.12 -6.88
C ASP A 5 9.20 -1.67 -6.77
N ALA A 6 8.03 -1.37 -7.35
CA ALA A 6 7.43 -0.04 -7.30
C ALA A 6 7.15 0.41 -5.86
N LEU A 7 6.61 -0.49 -5.02
CA LEU A 7 6.33 -0.19 -3.62
C LEU A 7 7.62 0.00 -2.81
N LYS A 8 8.64 -0.84 -3.02
CA LYS A 8 9.94 -0.74 -2.33
C LYS A 8 10.64 0.57 -2.70
N GLN A 9 10.74 0.87 -4.00
CA GLN A 9 11.31 2.12 -4.49
C GLN A 9 10.57 3.33 -3.89
N ARG A 10 9.23 3.31 -3.87
CA ARG A 10 8.46 4.43 -3.34
C ARG A 10 8.65 4.63 -1.83
N LEU A 11 8.80 3.53 -1.09
CA LEU A 11 9.09 3.56 0.35
C LEU A 11 10.47 4.20 0.61
N GLU A 12 11.47 3.86 -0.20
CA GLU A 12 12.82 4.44 -0.15
C GLU A 12 12.81 5.94 -0.52
N GLU A 13 12.12 6.33 -1.59
CA GLU A 13 11.97 7.74 -2.00
C GLU A 13 11.37 8.62 -0.89
N LYS A 14 10.49 8.05 -0.07
CA LYS A 14 9.90 8.74 1.08
C LYS A 14 10.79 8.76 2.32
N GLY A 15 11.93 8.05 2.31
CA GLY A 15 12.81 7.89 3.47
C GLY A 15 12.10 7.22 4.65
N MET A 16 11.14 6.33 4.37
CA MET A 16 10.31 5.69 5.39
C MET A 16 10.77 4.26 5.63
N SER A 17 10.83 3.86 6.91
CA SER A 17 10.85 2.46 7.30
C SER A 17 9.46 1.83 7.17
N GLN A 18 9.40 0.50 7.08
CA GLN A 18 8.11 -0.22 7.15
C GLN A 18 7.33 0.08 8.43
N TYR A 19 8.01 0.41 9.54
CA TYR A 19 7.36 0.81 10.78
C TYR A 19 6.72 2.21 10.69
N GLN A 20 7.39 3.17 10.03
CA GLN A 20 6.78 4.47 9.76
C GLN A 20 5.60 4.35 8.81
N LEU A 21 5.69 3.50 7.79
CA LEU A 21 4.55 3.18 6.92
C LEU A 21 3.39 2.61 7.75
N ALA A 22 3.67 1.73 8.71
CA ALA A 22 2.64 1.18 9.56
C ALA A 22 1.98 2.19 10.51
N LYS A 23 2.70 3.24 10.91
CA LYS A 23 2.10 4.37 11.61
C LYS A 23 1.14 5.14 10.71
N GLU A 24 1.50 5.38 9.45
CA GLU A 24 0.62 6.08 8.52
C GLU A 24 -0.64 5.27 8.20
N VAL A 25 -0.52 3.97 7.96
CA VAL A 25 -1.70 3.11 7.75
C VAL A 25 -2.58 3.06 9.00
N ALA A 26 -2.00 2.94 10.20
CA ALA A 26 -2.78 2.95 11.44
C ALA A 26 -3.56 4.26 11.65
N LYS A 27 -3.00 5.40 11.21
CA LYS A 27 -3.70 6.68 11.19
C LYS A 27 -4.85 6.70 10.18
N LEU A 28 -4.64 6.16 8.98
CA LEU A 28 -5.65 6.11 7.91
C LEU A 28 -6.81 5.15 8.23
N ASP A 29 -6.52 3.98 8.81
CA ASP A 29 -7.53 2.97 9.14
C ASP A 29 -8.45 3.43 10.28
N GLY A 30 -8.00 4.33 11.15
CA GLY A 30 -8.84 4.98 12.18
C GLY A 30 -9.36 4.05 13.28
N THR A 31 -9.00 2.76 13.27
CA THR A 31 -9.48 1.74 14.22
C THR A 31 -8.82 1.79 15.60
N GLY A 32 -7.80 2.64 15.78
CA GLY A 32 -7.03 2.74 17.02
C GLY A 32 -6.09 1.56 17.29
N ARG A 33 -5.94 0.63 16.34
CA ARG A 33 -4.99 -0.48 16.46
C ARG A 33 -3.54 0.01 16.43
N PRO A 34 -2.63 -0.61 17.20
CA PRO A 34 -1.23 -0.19 17.23
C PRO A 34 -0.54 -0.49 15.89
N PRO A 35 0.47 0.30 15.47
CA PRO A 35 1.22 0.08 14.24
C PRO A 35 1.83 -1.33 14.11
N SER A 36 2.18 -1.94 15.24
CA SER A 36 2.71 -3.32 15.29
C SER A 36 1.73 -4.38 14.80
N SER A 37 0.42 -4.13 14.86
CA SER A 37 -0.59 -5.05 14.31
C SER A 37 -0.57 -5.12 12.77
N TYR A 38 0.10 -4.17 12.11
CA TYR A 38 0.14 -4.08 10.66
C TYR A 38 1.48 -4.48 10.05
N THR A 39 2.56 -4.56 10.83
CA THR A 39 3.91 -4.85 10.32
C THR A 39 4.00 -6.23 9.66
N GLY A 40 3.44 -7.27 10.28
CA GLY A 40 3.35 -8.62 9.68
C GLY A 40 2.42 -8.66 8.46
N ARG A 41 1.38 -7.80 8.49
CA ARG A 41 0.55 -7.33 7.37
C ARG A 41 1.39 -7.03 6.12
N PHE A 42 2.29 -6.07 6.30
CA PHE A 42 2.98 -5.36 5.22
C PHE A 42 4.22 -6.05 4.71
N SER A 43 5.00 -6.72 5.57
CA SER A 43 6.13 -7.54 5.11
C SER A 43 5.66 -8.47 3.99
N LYS A 44 4.53 -9.14 4.23
CA LYS A 44 3.88 -10.03 3.27
C LYS A 44 3.47 -9.36 1.95
N VAL A 45 3.14 -8.06 1.95
CA VAL A 45 2.80 -7.32 0.72
C VAL A 45 4.05 -6.92 -0.05
N PHE A 46 5.14 -6.56 0.63
CA PHE A 46 6.42 -6.29 -0.03
C PHE A 46 7.11 -7.55 -0.55
N ASP A 47 6.84 -8.71 0.04
CA ASP A 47 7.40 -10.00 -0.37
C ASP A 47 6.64 -10.61 -1.56
N ASP A 48 5.30 -10.57 -1.52
CA ASP A 48 4.44 -11.08 -2.58
C ASP A 48 3.12 -10.27 -2.57
N PRO A 49 3.02 -9.18 -3.35
CA PRO A 49 1.81 -8.37 -3.40
C PRO A 49 0.67 -9.06 -4.17
N LYS A 50 0.98 -9.94 -5.13
CA LYS A 50 -0.04 -10.61 -5.96
C LYS A 50 -0.88 -11.59 -5.14
N GLY A 51 -0.30 -12.23 -4.12
CA GLY A 51 -0.99 -13.11 -3.18
C GLY A 51 -1.77 -12.42 -2.06
N ARG A 52 -2.01 -11.09 -2.13
CA ARG A 52 -2.63 -10.32 -1.05
C ARG A 52 -4.00 -9.80 -1.41
N THR A 53 -4.80 -9.59 -0.37
CA THR A 53 -6.14 -9.02 -0.53
C THR A 53 -6.02 -7.60 -1.08
N TYR A 54 -6.88 -7.21 -2.02
CA TYR A 54 -6.90 -5.85 -2.58
C TYR A 54 -6.77 -4.73 -1.53
N LYS A 55 -7.55 -4.81 -0.44
CA LYS A 55 -7.51 -3.88 0.69
C LYS A 55 -6.11 -3.64 1.27
N ASN A 56 -5.25 -4.66 1.29
CA ASN A 56 -3.86 -4.53 1.74
C ASN A 56 -3.05 -3.58 0.87
N ILE A 57 -3.18 -3.81 -0.43
CA ILE A 57 -2.40 -3.14 -1.45
C ILE A 57 -2.84 -1.68 -1.51
N GLU A 58 -4.15 -1.45 -1.47
CA GLU A 58 -4.76 -0.13 -1.39
C GLU A 58 -4.27 0.68 -0.19
N GLU A 59 -4.36 0.13 1.03
CA GLU A 59 -3.93 0.81 2.25
C GLU A 59 -2.45 1.25 2.18
N ILE A 60 -1.58 0.39 1.67
CA ILE A 60 -0.15 0.71 1.51
C ILE A 60 0.04 1.80 0.45
N ILE A 61 -0.61 1.68 -0.70
CA ILE A 61 -0.49 2.67 -1.79
C ILE A 61 -0.95 4.04 -1.29
N GLN A 62 -2.08 4.11 -0.60
CA GLN A 62 -2.60 5.36 -0.03
C GLN A 62 -1.66 5.93 1.04
N ALA A 63 -1.11 5.09 1.94
CA ALA A 63 -0.14 5.53 2.94
C ALA A 63 1.18 6.01 2.32
N LEU A 64 1.56 5.49 1.15
CA LEU A 64 2.66 5.99 0.32
C LEU A 64 2.27 7.21 -0.54
N GLY A 65 1.08 7.77 -0.34
CA GLY A 65 0.56 8.95 -1.04
C GLY A 65 0.24 8.69 -2.51
N GLY A 66 -0.01 7.43 -2.87
CA GLY A 66 -0.48 7.03 -4.18
C GLY A 66 -2.01 6.89 -4.23
N ARG A 67 -2.50 6.56 -5.42
CA ARG A 67 -3.90 6.21 -5.68
C ARG A 67 -3.97 5.03 -6.62
N LEU A 68 -5.02 4.22 -6.50
CA LEU A 68 -5.28 3.11 -7.41
C LEU A 68 -6.14 3.58 -8.58
N LEU A 69 -5.77 3.14 -9.78
CA LEU A 69 -6.43 3.48 -11.03
C LEU A 69 -6.73 2.20 -11.78
N ILE A 70 -7.99 2.01 -12.17
CA ILE A 70 -8.38 0.90 -13.04
C ILE A 70 -8.54 1.45 -14.45
N GLU A 71 -7.77 0.88 -15.36
CA GLU A 71 -7.87 1.12 -16.79
C GLU A 71 -8.39 -0.14 -17.48
N TRP A 72 -9.50 0.02 -18.20
CA TRP A 72 -10.11 -1.05 -18.99
C TRP A 72 -9.66 -0.88 -20.44
N THR A 73 -9.27 -1.96 -21.12
CA THR A 73 -8.76 -1.87 -22.50
C THR A 73 -9.81 -1.44 -23.52
N ASP A 74 -11.08 -1.52 -23.15
CA ASP A 74 -12.27 -1.24 -23.95
C ASP A 74 -13.07 -0.04 -23.43
N THR A 75 -12.61 0.68 -22.39
CA THR A 75 -13.35 1.80 -21.78
C THR A 75 -12.41 2.84 -21.15
N LYS A 76 -12.88 4.10 -21.04
CA LYS A 76 -12.12 5.17 -20.38
C LYS A 76 -11.79 4.83 -18.92
N THR A 77 -10.57 5.18 -18.53
CA THR A 77 -10.00 5.11 -17.18
C THR A 77 -10.96 5.60 -16.09
N GLN A 78 -11.09 4.85 -14.99
CA GLN A 78 -11.85 5.25 -13.81
C GLN A 78 -10.93 5.31 -12.58
N GLU A 79 -10.95 6.45 -11.89
CA GLU A 79 -10.27 6.62 -10.60
C GLU A 79 -11.15 6.03 -9.49
N LEU A 80 -10.57 5.14 -8.68
CA LEU A 80 -11.24 4.60 -7.49
C LEU A 80 -11.05 5.60 -6.33
N LYS A 81 -12.15 5.92 -5.65
CA LYS A 81 -12.15 6.77 -4.45
C LYS A 81 -12.21 5.92 -3.19
#